data_AF-A0A2G6F785-F1
#
_entry.id   AF-A0A2G6F785-F1
#
_cell.length_a   1.000
_cell.length_b   1.000
_cell.length_c   1.000
_cell.angle_alpha   90.00
_cell.angle_beta   90.00
_cell.angle_gamma   90.00
#
_symmetry.space_group_name_H-M   'P 1'
#
loop_
_entity.id
_entity.type
_entity.pdbx_description
1 polymer ?
#
loop_
_entity_poly.entity_id
_entity_poly.type
_entity_poly.pdbx_seq_one_letter_code
_entity_poly.pdbx_strand_id
1 'polypeptide(L)'
;MAEIITFEQYKGRCKRLIESYQLLKKKFPEDVKFKKMNRVFRLMRSLYGRDKIYAVNHLNYLEHHQVYFDEERRALIVQGIELLKKLILHKKLNKPVESPIRKKKLDIKTLIRKSKNKTK
;
A
#
# COMPACT_ATOMS: atom_id res chain seq x y z
N MET A 1 8.12 17.98 15.51
CA MET A 1 8.59 16.58 15.62
C MET A 1 7.77 15.71 14.67
N ALA A 2 8.40 14.82 13.89
CA ALA A 2 7.66 13.91 13.02
C ALA A 2 6.88 12.90 13.87
N GLU A 3 5.54 12.89 13.75
CA GLU A 3 4.65 11.97 14.47
C GLU A 3 4.99 10.52 14.05
N ILE A 4 5.63 9.76 14.95
CA ILE A 4 5.89 8.33 14.76
C ILE A 4 4.56 7.59 14.88
N ILE A 5 4.06 7.04 13.78
CA ILE A 5 2.78 6.32 13.76
C ILE A 5 2.97 4.87 14.19
N THR A 6 2.28 4.44 15.25
CA THR A 6 2.31 3.04 15.69
C THR A 6 1.52 2.14 14.72
N PHE A 7 1.75 0.83 14.78
CA PHE A 7 1.02 -0.12 13.94
C PHE A 7 -0.50 -0.03 14.13
N GLU A 8 -0.98 0.04 15.37
CA GLU A 8 -2.41 0.13 15.66
C GLU A 8 -3.01 1.45 15.18
N GLN A 9 -2.29 2.57 15.36
CA GLN A 9 -2.71 3.87 14.80
C GLN A 9 -2.79 3.83 13.27
N TYR A 10 -1.79 3.23 12.61
CA TYR A 10 -1.76 3.08 11.15
C TYR A 10 -2.93 2.24 10.64
N LYS A 11 -3.16 1.09 11.28
CA LYS A 11 -4.25 0.16 10.96
C LYS A 11 -5.61 0.83 11.15
N GLY A 12 -5.80 1.60 12.24
CA GLY A 12 -7.00 2.38 12.50
C GLY A 12 -7.24 3.48 11.47
N ARG A 13 -6.20 4.22 11.07
CA ARG A 13 -6.31 5.24 10.00
C ARG A 13 -6.66 4.60 8.64
N CYS A 14 -6.07 3.45 8.30
CA CYS A 14 -6.45 2.69 7.10
C CYS A 14 -7.91 2.22 7.12
N LYS A 15 -8.42 1.78 8.29
CA LYS A 15 -9.82 1.37 8.44
C LYS A 15 -10.77 2.55 8.15
N ARG A 16 -10.49 3.72 8.74
CA ARG A 16 -11.26 4.95 8.50
C ARG A 16 -11.26 5.37 7.03
N LEU A 17 -10.12 5.31 6.34
CA LEU A 17 -10.06 5.60 4.90
C LEU A 17 -11.01 4.68 4.08
N ILE A 18 -11.08 3.39 4.43
CA ILE A 18 -11.97 2.44 3.76
C ILE A 18 -13.44 2.77 4.06
N GLU A 19 -13.76 3.13 5.31
CA GLU A 19 -15.12 3.54 5.72
C GLU A 19 -15.56 4.80 4.96
N SER A 20 -14.71 5.83 4.91
CA SER A 20 -14.94 7.06 4.14
C SER A 20 -15.11 6.77 2.64
N TYR A 21 -14.31 5.85 2.09
CA TYR A 21 -14.49 5.39 0.71
C TYR A 21 -15.89 4.79 0.49
N GLN A 22 -16.40 3.96 1.41
CA GLN A 22 -17.73 3.36 1.26
C GLN A 22 -18.84 4.41 1.29
N LEU A 23 -18.69 5.47 2.10
CA LEU A 23 -19.64 6.59 2.11
C LEU A 23 -19.64 7.32 0.78
N LEU A 24 -18.46 7.69 0.26
CA LEU A 24 -18.35 8.37 -1.03
C LEU A 24 -18.83 7.50 -2.20
N LYS A 25 -18.60 6.18 -2.14
CA LYS A 25 -19.10 5.24 -3.15
C LYS A 25 -20.64 5.24 -3.25
N LYS A 26 -21.34 5.41 -2.13
CA LYS A 26 -22.82 5.52 -2.13
C LYS A 26 -23.29 6.82 -2.79
N LYS A 27 -22.55 7.91 -2.62
CA LYS A 27 -22.85 9.24 -3.17
C LYS A 27 -22.50 9.34 -4.67
N PHE A 28 -21.43 8.68 -5.11
CA PHE A 28 -20.95 8.69 -6.49
C PHE A 28 -20.89 7.27 -7.06
N PRO A 29 -22.06 6.68 -7.43
CA PRO A 29 -22.08 5.36 -8.03
C PRO A 29 -21.38 5.34 -9.40
N GLU A 30 -20.88 4.18 -9.78
CA GLU A 30 -20.33 3.84 -11.12
C GLU A 30 -18.93 4.32 -11.55
N ASP A 31 -18.18 5.09 -10.76
CA ASP A 31 -16.81 5.46 -11.17
C ASP A 31 -15.79 4.30 -11.08
N VAL A 32 -15.36 3.79 -12.25
CA VAL A 32 -14.36 2.71 -12.38
C VAL A 32 -12.97 3.13 -11.88
N LYS A 33 -12.56 4.38 -12.11
CA LYS A 33 -11.26 4.90 -11.62
C LYS A 33 -11.28 4.97 -10.09
N PHE A 34 -12.40 5.41 -9.50
CA PHE A 34 -12.55 5.45 -8.05
C PHE A 34 -12.61 4.05 -7.43
N LYS A 35 -13.23 3.06 -8.11
CA LYS A 35 -13.19 1.65 -7.69
C LYS A 35 -11.77 1.12 -7.53
N LYS A 36 -10.82 1.53 -8.39
CA LYS A 36 -9.41 1.15 -8.26
C LYS A 36 -8.77 1.71 -6.98
N MET A 37 -9.18 2.89 -6.51
CA MET A 37 -8.68 3.49 -5.26
C MET A 37 -9.01 2.63 -4.03
N ASN A 38 -10.20 2.01 -3.99
CA ASN A 38 -10.56 1.09 -2.90
C ASN A 38 -9.56 -0.05 -2.74
N ARG A 39 -9.09 -0.60 -3.87
CA ARG A 39 -8.09 -1.68 -3.86
C ARG A 39 -6.79 -1.19 -3.21
N VAL A 40 -6.37 0.03 -3.54
CA VAL A 40 -5.19 0.67 -2.95
C VAL A 40 -5.37 0.84 -1.44
N PHE A 41 -6.48 1.43 -0.98
CA PHE A 41 -6.76 1.62 0.45
C PHE A 41 -6.80 0.30 1.23
N ARG A 42 -7.34 -0.77 0.64
CA ARG A 42 -7.32 -2.10 1.24
C ARG A 42 -5.91 -2.66 1.38
N LEU A 43 -5.08 -2.51 0.35
CA LEU A 43 -3.69 -2.98 0.36
C LEU A 43 -2.82 -2.20 1.34
N MET A 44 -3.14 -0.93 1.58
CA MET A 44 -2.40 -0.08 2.52
C MET A 44 -2.25 -0.71 3.91
N ARG A 45 -3.29 -1.39 4.43
CA ARG A 45 -3.23 -2.08 5.74
C ARG A 45 -2.03 -3.03 5.90
N SER A 46 -1.59 -3.65 4.81
CA SER A 46 -0.48 -4.61 4.82
C SER A 46 0.90 -3.96 4.70
N LEU A 47 0.99 -2.67 4.33
CA LEU A 47 2.25 -2.01 4.02
C LEU A 47 3.13 -1.76 5.24
N TYR A 48 2.54 -1.74 6.43
CA TYR A 48 3.30 -1.52 7.66
C TYR A 48 4.39 -2.57 7.86
N GLY A 49 4.13 -3.84 7.54
CA GLY A 49 5.12 -4.93 7.64
C GLY A 49 6.01 -5.11 6.40
N ARG A 50 5.79 -4.36 5.31
CA ARG A 50 6.52 -4.51 4.04
C ARG A 50 7.66 -3.50 3.91
N ASP A 51 8.49 -3.67 2.88
CA ASP A 51 9.52 -2.69 2.52
C ASP A 51 8.87 -1.32 2.17
N LYS A 52 9.60 -0.22 2.41
CA LYS A 52 9.16 1.14 2.07
C LYS A 52 8.84 1.30 0.58
N ILE A 53 9.48 0.53 -0.30
CA ILE A 53 9.25 0.58 -1.76
C ILE A 53 7.77 0.33 -2.08
N TYR A 54 7.10 -0.59 -1.38
CA TYR A 54 5.68 -0.84 -1.60
C TYR A 54 4.82 0.37 -1.23
N ALA A 55 5.16 1.07 -0.15
CA ALA A 55 4.46 2.29 0.24
C ALA A 55 4.69 3.43 -0.76
N VAL A 56 5.91 3.57 -1.29
CA VAL A 56 6.24 4.54 -2.35
C VAL A 56 5.43 4.26 -3.62
N ASN A 57 5.30 2.99 -4.03
CA ASN A 57 4.51 2.65 -5.21
C ASN A 57 3.03 3.05 -5.07
N HIS A 58 2.44 2.85 -3.89
CA HIS A 58 1.05 3.26 -3.63
C HIS A 58 0.93 4.78 -3.53
N LEU A 59 1.94 5.47 -2.98
CA LEU A 59 1.99 6.92 -2.89
C LEU A 59 1.96 7.54 -4.29
N ASN A 60 2.89 7.13 -5.16
CA ASN A 60 2.98 7.64 -6.53
C ASN A 60 1.69 7.39 -7.31
N TYR A 61 1.09 6.21 -7.14
CA TYR A 61 -0.19 5.89 -7.76
C TYR A 61 -1.30 6.86 -7.32
N LEU A 62 -1.44 7.12 -6.01
CA LEU A 62 -2.43 8.06 -5.50
C LEU A 62 -2.14 9.50 -5.93
N GLU A 63 -0.88 9.94 -5.88
CA GLU A 63 -0.48 11.30 -6.30
C GLU A 63 -0.79 11.56 -7.77
N HIS A 64 -0.56 10.58 -8.65
CA HIS A 64 -0.89 10.68 -10.07
C HIS A 64 -2.40 10.71 -10.32
N HIS A 65 -3.19 9.96 -9.54
CA HIS A 65 -4.62 9.79 -9.82
C HIS A 65 -5.52 10.82 -9.12
N GLN A 66 -5.04 11.50 -8.07
CA GLN A 66 -5.85 12.46 -7.30
C GLN A 66 -6.44 13.60 -8.16
N VAL A 67 -5.74 13.99 -9.23
CA VAL A 67 -6.10 15.14 -10.09
C VAL A 67 -7.33 14.86 -10.96
N TYR A 68 -7.72 13.59 -11.11
CA TYR A 68 -8.87 13.19 -11.93
C TYR A 68 -10.18 13.13 -11.14
N PHE A 69 -10.17 13.52 -9.87
CA PHE A 69 -11.33 13.39 -8.98
C PHE A 69 -11.75 14.75 -8.44
N ASP A 70 -13.06 14.90 -8.26
CA ASP A 70 -13.66 16.07 -7.60
C ASP A 70 -13.18 16.20 -6.15
N GLU A 71 -13.37 17.39 -5.59
CA GLU A 71 -12.82 17.81 -4.30
C GLU A 71 -13.02 16.80 -3.17
N GLU A 72 -14.23 16.23 -3.01
CA GLU A 72 -14.53 15.28 -1.92
C GLU A 72 -13.71 13.98 -2.05
N ARG A 73 -13.62 13.44 -3.27
CA ARG A 73 -12.90 12.19 -3.56
C ARG A 73 -11.40 12.42 -3.54
N ARG A 74 -10.96 13.57 -4.03
CA ARG A 74 -9.57 14.03 -3.95
C ARG A 74 -9.13 14.20 -2.51
N ALA A 75 -9.96 14.77 -1.63
CA ALA A 75 -9.65 14.93 -0.21
C ALA A 75 -9.36 13.58 0.47
N LEU A 76 -10.16 12.55 0.19
CA LEU A 76 -9.90 11.20 0.69
C LEU A 76 -8.55 10.64 0.18
N ILE A 77 -8.23 10.86 -1.09
CA ILE A 77 -6.96 10.42 -1.68
C ILE A 77 -5.78 11.15 -1.04
N VAL A 78 -5.89 12.46 -0.80
CA VAL A 78 -4.88 13.27 -0.10
C VAL A 78 -4.62 12.75 1.32
N GLN A 79 -5.66 12.39 2.07
CA GLN A 79 -5.49 11.75 3.38
C GLN A 79 -4.71 10.42 3.28
N GLY A 80 -4.97 9.62 2.24
CA GLY A 80 -4.20 8.42 1.95
C GLY A 80 -2.73 8.69 1.64
N ILE A 81 -2.45 9.71 0.83
CA ILE A 81 -1.10 10.19 0.47
C ILE A 81 -0.34 10.62 1.73
N GLU A 82 -0.95 11.43 2.60
CA GLU A 82 -0.33 11.88 3.85
C GLU A 82 0.00 10.70 4.78
N LEU A 83 -0.92 9.74 4.90
CA LEU A 83 -0.69 8.54 5.70
C LEU A 83 0.50 7.72 5.16
N LEU A 84 0.63 7.60 3.83
CA LEU A 84 1.76 6.92 3.20
C LEU A 84 3.07 7.69 3.40
N LYS A 85 3.06 9.03 3.30
CA LYS A 85 4.24 9.88 3.60
C LYS A 85 4.72 9.66 5.03
N LYS A 86 3.80 9.63 6.01
CA LYS A 86 4.13 9.30 7.41
C LYS A 86 4.71 7.90 7.56
N LEU A 87 4.13 6.89 6.91
CA LEU A 87 4.65 5.51 6.95
C LEU A 87 6.05 5.40 6.33
N ILE A 88 6.28 6.05 5.18
CA ILE A 88 7.58 6.04 4.49
C ILE A 88 8.63 6.71 5.37
N LEU A 89 8.30 7.85 5.98
CA LEU A 89 9.20 8.53 6.91
C LEU A 89 9.52 7.64 8.12
N HIS A 90 8.50 7.03 8.74
CA HIS A 90 8.68 6.05 9.82
C HIS A 90 9.66 4.95 9.41
N LYS A 91 9.51 4.36 8.22
CA LYS A 91 10.41 3.30 7.71
C LYS A 91 11.82 3.79 7.35
N LYS A 92 11.98 5.07 7.02
CA LYS A 92 13.31 5.68 6.77
C LYS A 92 14.06 5.90 8.09
N LEU A 93 13.35 6.37 9.11
CA LEU A 93 13.91 6.62 10.45
C LEU A 93 14.16 5.31 11.20
N ASN A 94 13.18 4.42 11.16
CA ASN A 94 13.25 3.09 11.75
C ASN A 94 13.54 2.10 10.63
N LYS A 95 14.83 1.98 10.25
CA LYS A 95 15.26 0.90 9.34
C LYS A 95 14.72 -0.41 9.90
N PRO A 96 13.93 -1.19 9.15
CA PRO A 96 13.52 -2.49 9.64
C PRO A 96 14.80 -3.28 9.92
N VAL A 97 14.94 -3.79 11.15
CA VAL A 97 15.85 -4.91 11.43
C VAL A 97 15.56 -5.93 10.34
N GLU A 98 16.55 -6.23 9.51
CA GLU A 98 16.36 -7.01 8.28
C GLU A 98 15.50 -8.24 8.56
N SER A 99 14.30 -8.29 7.98
CA SER A 99 13.51 -9.51 8.09
C SER A 99 14.24 -10.62 7.31
N PRO A 100 14.34 -11.86 7.83
CA PRO A 100 15.18 -12.92 7.22
C PRO A 100 14.71 -13.39 5.84
N ILE A 101 13.63 -12.81 5.31
CA ILE A 101 12.94 -13.23 4.09
C ILE A 101 13.84 -13.02 2.85
N ARG A 102 14.92 -12.22 2.93
CA ARG A 102 15.92 -12.08 1.85
C ARG A 102 16.98 -13.20 1.76
N LYS A 103 16.88 -14.31 2.51
CA LYS A 103 17.79 -15.47 2.38
C LYS A 103 17.27 -16.66 1.57
N LYS A 104 16.25 -16.50 0.73
CA LYS A 104 16.00 -17.46 -0.37
C LYS A 104 16.18 -16.75 -1.70
N LYS A 105 17.44 -16.54 -2.10
CA LYS A 105 17.77 -16.73 -3.52
C LYS A 105 17.31 -18.15 -3.83
N LEU A 106 16.19 -18.29 -4.55
CA LEU A 106 15.89 -19.58 -5.19
C LEU A 106 17.11 -19.89 -6.04
N ASP A 107 17.84 -20.93 -5.65
CA ASP A 107 19.00 -21.38 -6.39
C ASP A 107 18.52 -21.82 -7.77
N ILE A 108 18.81 -21.05 -8.81
CA ILE A 108 18.33 -21.26 -10.19
C ILE A 108 18.64 -22.70 -10.64
N LYS A 109 19.72 -23.30 -10.12
CA LYS A 109 20.08 -24.71 -10.33
C LYS A 109 18.99 -25.69 -9.86
N THR A 110 18.28 -25.40 -8.76
CA THR A 110 17.20 -26.26 -8.24
C THR A 110 15.91 -26.18 -9.06
N LEU A 111 15.62 -25.01 -9.66
CA LEU A 111 14.49 -24.82 -10.59
C LEU A 111 14.71 -25.58 -11.91
N ILE A 112 15.92 -25.51 -12.46
CA ILE A 112 16.30 -26.22 -13.70
C ILE A 112 16.31 -27.75 -13.48
N ARG A 113 16.72 -28.23 -12.29
CA ARG A 113 16.67 -29.67 -11.97
C ARG A 113 15.25 -30.21 -11.89
N LYS A 114 14.29 -29.42 -11.37
CA LYS A 114 12.89 -29.83 -11.27
C LYS A 114 12.16 -29.82 -12.63
N SER A 115 12.57 -29.00 -13.59
CA SER A 115 11.95 -29.02 -14.92
C SER A 115 12.38 -30.23 -15.76
N LYS A 116 13.63 -30.71 -15.62
CA LYS A 116 14.14 -31.87 -16.38
C LYS A 116 13.59 -33.23 -15.92
N ASN A 117 13.11 -33.35 -14.68
CA ASN A 117 12.56 -34.60 -14.15
C ASN A 117 11.04 -34.76 -14.36
N LYS A 118 10.37 -33.80 -15.01
CA LYS A 118 8.92 -33.85 -15.26
C LYS A 118 8.53 -34.35 -16.64
N THR A 119 9.53 -34.72 -17.46
CA THR A 119 9.38 -35.23 -18.84
C THR A 119 9.95 -36.64 -18.99
N LYS A 120 9.76 -37.51 -18.00
CA LYS A 120 9.87 -38.95 -18.13
C LYS A 120 8.60 -39.61 -17.66
#